data_AF-A0A5C9CRH5-F1
#
_entry.id   AF-A0A5C9CRH5-F1
#
_cell.length_a   1.000
_cell.length_b   1.000
_cell.length_c   1.000
_cell.angle_alpha   90.00
_cell.angle_beta   90.00
_cell.angle_gamma   90.00
#
_symmetry.space_group_name_H-M   'P 1'
#
loop_
_entity.id
_entity.type
_entity.pdbx_description
1 polymer ?
#
loop_
_entity_poly.entity_id
_entity_poly.type
_entity_poly.pdbx_seq_one_letter_code
_entity_poly.pdbx_strand_id
1 'polypeptide(L)'
;MAYRDLRDFMAQLEQLGELKRVQAEVSPHLEMTALCDRTLRAGGPALLFEKPTGHHIPVLGNLFGTTRRVALGMGVKDVSELRQFGHVLATLKEP
;
A
#
# COMPACT_ATOMS: atom_id res chain seq x y z
N MET A 1 -5.28 8.52 14.87
CA MET A 1 -5.05 7.73 13.64
C MET A 1 -3.83 6.86 13.87
N ALA A 2 -3.78 5.65 13.31
CA ALA A 2 -2.68 4.70 13.55
C ALA A 2 -1.32 5.18 13.01
N TYR A 3 -1.30 6.12 12.08
CA TYR A 3 -0.09 6.71 11.49
C TYR A 3 -0.23 8.23 11.43
N ARG A 4 0.89 8.96 11.54
CA ARG A 4 0.89 10.43 11.43
C ARG A 4 0.88 10.88 9.98
N ASP A 5 1.54 10.15 9.10
CA ASP A 5 1.62 10.42 7.66
C ASP A 5 1.91 9.14 6.84
N LEU A 6 2.07 9.29 5.53
CA LEU A 6 2.41 8.19 4.62
C LEU A 6 3.79 7.59 4.89
N ARG A 7 4.77 8.38 5.36
CA ARG A 7 6.13 7.91 5.62
C ARG A 7 6.17 6.99 6.82
N ASP A 8 5.45 7.34 7.88
CA ASP A 8 5.22 6.45 9.02
C ASP A 8 4.59 5.12 8.58
N PHE A 9 3.57 5.18 7.72
CA PHE A 9 2.92 3.96 7.23
C PHE A 9 3.89 3.10 6.39
N MET A 10 4.65 3.71 5.48
CA MET A 10 5.67 2.99 4.71
C MET A 10 6.73 2.34 5.60
N ALA A 11 7.20 3.04 6.64
CA ALA A 11 8.16 2.48 7.59
C ALA A 11 7.59 1.25 8.32
N GLN A 12 6.30 1.29 8.70
CA GLN A 12 5.63 0.15 9.30
C GLN A 12 5.50 -1.03 8.32
N LEU A 13 5.15 -0.77 7.06
CA LEU A 13 5.07 -1.82 6.03
C LEU A 13 6.43 -2.46 5.77
N GLU A 14 7.51 -1.67 5.74
CA GLU A 14 8.88 -2.17 5.57
C GLU A 14 9.29 -3.11 6.72
N GLN A 15 8.98 -2.74 7.97
CA GLN A 15 9.21 -3.60 9.13
C GLN A 15 8.43 -4.92 9.07
N LEU A 16 7.24 -4.91 8.48
CA LEU A 16 6.38 -6.09 8.34
C LEU A 16 6.72 -6.94 7.10
N GLY A 17 7.69 -6.53 6.27
CA GLY A 17 7.99 -7.18 4.99
C GLY A 17 6.94 -6.94 3.90
N GLU A 18 6.04 -5.98 4.11
CA GLU A 18 4.93 -5.60 3.23
C GLU A 18 5.31 -4.46 2.27
N LEU A 19 6.53 -3.93 2.36
CA LEU A 19 7.10 -2.96 1.43
C LEU A 19 8.48 -3.46 0.96
N LYS A 20 8.72 -3.38 -0.35
CA LYS A 20 10.03 -3.67 -0.96
C LYS A 20 10.55 -2.44 -1.68
N ARG A 21 11.80 -2.06 -1.37
CA ARG A 21 12.54 -1.04 -2.13
C ARG A 21 13.14 -1.66 -3.39
N VAL A 22 12.93 -0.99 -4.52
CA VAL A 22 13.49 -1.34 -5.83
C VAL A 22 14.58 -0.32 -6.16
N GLN A 23 15.84 -0.75 -6.00
CA GLN A 23 17.03 0.08 -6.20
C GLN A 23 17.56 0.08 -7.65
N ALA A 24 17.06 -0.84 -8.47
CA ALA A 24 17.32 -0.85 -9.91
C ALA A 24 16.64 0.36 -10.56
N GLU A 25 17.25 0.88 -11.63
CA GLU A 25 16.60 1.88 -12.46
C GLU A 25 15.41 1.23 -13.19
N VAL A 26 14.23 1.86 -13.13
CA VAL A 26 13.00 1.34 -13.73
C VAL A 26 12.27 2.47 -14.44
N SER A 27 11.81 2.21 -15.66
CA SER A 27 11.06 3.20 -16.42
C SER A 27 9.66 3.41 -15.84
N PRO A 28 9.21 4.67 -15.63
CA PRO A 28 7.81 4.93 -15.31
C PRO A 28 6.87 4.61 -16.48
N HIS A 29 7.40 4.53 -17.71
CA HIS A 29 6.64 4.13 -18.87
C HIS A 29 6.50 2.61 -18.92
N LEU A 30 5.36 2.12 -18.43
CA LEU A 30 4.88 0.74 -18.49
C LEU A 30 5.65 -0.30 -17.65
N GLU A 31 6.97 -0.16 -17.43
CA GLU A 31 7.75 -1.14 -16.65
C GLU A 31 7.30 -1.21 -15.19
N MET A 32 7.17 -0.07 -14.51
CA MET A 32 6.64 -0.02 -13.14
C MET A 32 5.25 -0.66 -13.03
N THR A 33 4.39 -0.42 -14.03
CA THR A 33 3.05 -1.02 -14.10
C THR A 33 3.13 -2.54 -14.24
N ALA A 34 3.99 -3.05 -15.13
CA ALA A 34 4.17 -4.49 -15.31
C ALA A 34 4.71 -5.18 -14.03
N LEU A 35 5.63 -4.53 -13.32
CA LEU A 35 6.12 -5.00 -12.04
C LEU A 35 5.03 -4.98 -10.96
N CYS A 36 4.23 -3.90 -10.89
CA CYS A 36 3.10 -3.80 -9.97
C CYS A 36 2.05 -4.87 -10.26
N ASP A 37 1.66 -5.10 -11.52
CA ASP A 37 0.67 -6.12 -11.91
C ASP A 37 1.13 -7.53 -11.53
N ARG A 38 2.38 -7.90 -11.85
CA ARG A 38 2.95 -9.19 -11.46
C ARG A 38 2.99 -9.37 -9.95
N THR A 39 3.37 -8.32 -9.23
CA THR A 39 3.45 -8.34 -7.76
C THR A 39 2.05 -8.45 -7.14
N LEU A 40 1.08 -7.70 -7.67
CA LEU A 40 -0.33 -7.75 -7.25
C LEU A 40 -0.91 -9.17 -7.42
N ARG A 41 -0.74 -9.77 -8.60
CA ARG A 41 -1.22 -11.13 -8.90
C ARG A 41 -0.60 -12.19 -8.00
N ALA A 42 0.64 -11.99 -7.58
CA ALA A 42 1.35 -12.88 -6.64
C ALA A 42 1.02 -12.59 -5.17
N GLY A 43 0.16 -11.61 -4.85
CA GLY A 43 -0.11 -11.18 -3.47
C GLY A 43 1.12 -10.55 -2.79
N GLY A 44 2.07 -10.05 -3.56
CA GLY A 44 3.35 -9.53 -3.08
C GLY A 44 3.26 -8.14 -2.40
N PRO A 45 4.40 -7.59 -1.99
CA PRO A 45 4.48 -6.36 -1.19
C PRO A 45 4.13 -5.11 -2.02
N ALA A 46 3.96 -3.99 -1.33
CA ALA A 46 4.06 -2.67 -1.95
C ALA A 46 5.49 -2.46 -2.50
N LEU A 47 5.62 -1.60 -3.51
CA LEU A 47 6.90 -1.35 -4.18
C LEU A 47 7.26 0.12 -4.10
N LEU A 48 8.45 0.43 -3.61
CA LEU A 48 9.03 1.78 -3.68
C LEU A 48 10.15 1.79 -4.72
N PHE A 49 9.88 2.39 -5.88
CA PHE A 49 10.86 2.59 -6.93
C PHE A 49 11.71 3.82 -6.62
N GLU A 50 12.98 3.63 -6.27
CA GLU A 50 13.86 4.71 -5.81
C GLU A 50 14.55 5.43 -6.96
N LYS A 51 14.62 4.81 -8.16
CA LYS A 51 15.30 5.35 -9.34
C LYS A 51 14.42 5.26 -10.60
N PRO A 52 13.41 6.11 -10.76
CA PRO A 52 12.67 6.17 -12.01
C PRO A 52 13.54 6.77 -13.13
N THR A 53 13.62 6.11 -14.28
CA THR A 53 14.42 6.60 -15.41
C THR A 53 14.01 8.03 -15.79
N GLY A 54 14.96 8.96 -15.83
CA GLY A 54 14.70 10.36 -16.21
C GLY A 54 14.01 11.22 -15.14
N HIS A 55 13.81 10.72 -13.92
CA HIS A 55 13.19 11.47 -12.83
C HIS A 55 13.91 11.27 -11.49
N HIS A 56 13.67 12.18 -10.54
CA HIS A 56 14.28 12.12 -9.20
C HIS A 56 13.29 11.87 -8.07
N ILE A 57 11.98 11.88 -8.36
CA ILE A 57 10.93 11.66 -7.36
C ILE A 57 10.63 10.17 -7.29
N PRO A 58 10.84 9.49 -6.15
CA PRO A 58 10.51 8.07 -6.00
C PRO A 58 9.03 7.80 -6.24
N VAL A 59 8.72 6.63 -6.79
CA VAL A 59 7.35 6.20 -7.08
C VAL A 59 6.95 5.07 -6.15
N LEU A 60 5.89 5.28 -5.36
CA LEU A 60 5.28 4.24 -4.54
C LEU A 60 4.13 3.60 -5.34
N GLY A 61 4.25 2.30 -5.61
CA GLY A 61 3.27 1.49 -6.31
C GLY A 61 2.76 0.33 -5.45
N ASN A 62 1.64 -0.26 -5.88
CA ASN A 62 1.04 -1.45 -5.25
C ASN A 62 0.74 -1.33 -3.74
N LEU A 63 0.58 -0.10 -3.23
CA LEU A 63 0.44 0.19 -1.79
C LEU A 63 -0.71 -0.60 -1.16
N PHE A 64 -1.88 -0.60 -1.80
CA PHE A 64 -3.07 -1.31 -1.36
C PHE A 64 -3.35 -2.58 -2.17
N GLY A 65 -2.30 -3.24 -2.66
CA GLY A 65 -2.42 -4.46 -3.47
C GLY A 65 -2.92 -5.70 -2.74
N THR A 66 -3.08 -5.66 -1.41
CA THR A 66 -3.65 -6.76 -0.64
C THR A 66 -4.68 -6.25 0.35
N THR A 67 -5.67 -7.08 0.66
CA THR A 67 -6.69 -6.78 1.67
C THR A 67 -6.07 -6.55 3.05
N ARG A 68 -5.00 -7.28 3.38
CA ARG A 68 -4.17 -7.05 4.58
C ARG A 68 -3.59 -5.64 4.63
N ARG A 69 -2.99 -5.13 3.54
CA ARG A 69 -2.45 -3.75 3.53
C ARG A 69 -3.54 -2.69 3.59
N VAL A 70 -4.73 -2.96 3.04
CA VAL A 70 -5.91 -2.08 3.21
C VAL A 70 -6.31 -2.01 4.70
N ALA A 71 -6.46 -3.14 5.37
CA ALA A 71 -6.75 -3.21 6.81
C ALA A 71 -5.71 -2.44 7.63
N LEU A 72 -4.41 -2.72 7.39
CA LEU A 72 -3.32 -2.03 8.06
C LEU A 72 -3.38 -0.52 7.87
N GLY A 73 -3.68 -0.03 6.67
CA GLY A 73 -3.82 1.41 6.38
C GLY A 73 -4.98 2.08 7.10
N MET A 74 -6.03 1.31 7.45
CA MET A 74 -7.15 1.76 8.26
C MET A 74 -6.89 1.62 9.78
N GLY A 75 -5.72 1.12 10.18
CA GLY A 75 -5.34 0.94 11.58
C GLY A 75 -5.97 -0.28 12.24
N VAL A 76 -6.50 -1.22 11.45
CA VAL A 76 -7.08 -2.48 11.93
C VAL A 76 -6.20 -3.66 11.53
N LYS A 77 -6.24 -4.76 12.29
CA LYS A 77 -5.36 -5.92 12.05
C LYS A 77 -5.91 -6.83 10.97
N ASP A 78 -7.24 -6.91 10.86
CA ASP A 78 -7.91 -7.77 9.89
C ASP A 78 -9.07 -7.07 9.16
N VAL A 79 -9.34 -7.52 7.94
CA VAL A 79 -10.41 -6.99 7.07
C VAL A 79 -11.79 -7.25 7.67
N SER A 80 -11.96 -8.29 8.50
CA SER A 80 -13.20 -8.53 9.23
C SER A 80 -13.56 -7.38 10.18
N GLU A 81 -12.58 -6.66 10.73
CA GLU A 81 -12.80 -5.47 11.55
C GLU A 81 -13.42 -4.31 10.73
N LEU A 82 -13.24 -4.30 9.40
CA LEU A 82 -13.91 -3.33 8.53
C LEU A 82 -15.43 -3.52 8.49
N ARG A 83 -15.95 -4.72 8.79
CA ARG A 83 -17.40 -4.92 8.91
C ARG A 83 -17.97 -4.13 10.07
N GLN A 84 -17.26 -4.06 11.20
CA GLN A 84 -17.69 -3.23 12.33
C GLN A 84 -17.73 -1.75 11.95
N PHE A 85 -16.74 -1.29 11.18
CA PHE A 85 -16.76 0.06 10.63
C PHE A 85 -17.98 0.29 9.72
N GLY A 86 -18.32 -0.67 8.86
CA GLY A 86 -19.54 -0.65 8.05
C GLY A 86 -20.83 -0.54 8.87
N HIS A 87 -20.92 -1.27 9.99
CA HIS A 87 -22.07 -1.15 10.90
C HIS A 87 -22.19 0.24 11.52
N VAL A 88 -21.08 0.82 11.97
CA VAL A 88 -21.06 2.21 12.51
C VAL A 88 -21.51 3.21 11.44
N LEU A 89 -21.00 3.10 10.20
CA LEU A 89 -21.43 3.96 9.10
C LEU A 89 -22.92 3.81 8.80
N ALA A 90 -23.47 2.59 8.86
CA ALA A 90 -24.90 2.36 8.69
C ALA A 90 -25.72 3.01 9.82
N THR A 91 -25.25 2.95 11.07
CA THR A 91 -25.91 3.60 12.22
C THR A 91 -25.87 5.13 12.11
N LEU A 92 -24.81 5.69 11.53
CA LEU A 92 -24.71 7.14 11.30
C LEU A 92 -25.58 7.64 10.14
N LYS A 93 -26.01 6.74 9.24
CA LYS A 93 -26.84 7.08 8.06
C LYS A 93 -28.33 7.18 8.42
N GLU A 94 -28.76 6.52 9.48
CA GLU A 94 -30.12 6.57 10.02
C GLU A 94 -30.08 7.18 11.43
N PRO A 95 -30.27 8.50 11.60
CA PRO A 95 -30.44 9.11 12.91
C PRO A 95 -31.77 8.69 13.57
#